data_AF-A0A1Q3L498-F1
#
_entry.id   AF-A0A1Q3L498-F1
#
_cell.length_a   1.000
_cell.length_b   1.000
_cell.length_c   1.000
_cell.angle_alpha   90.00
_cell.angle_beta   90.00
_cell.angle_gamma   90.00
#
_symmetry.space_group_name_H-M   'P 1'
#
loop_
_entity.id
_entity.type
_entity.pdbx_description
1 polymer ?
#
loop_
_entity_poly.entity_id
_entity_poly.type
_entity_poly.pdbx_seq_one_letter_code
_entity_poly.pdbx_strand_id
1 'polypeptide(L)'
;MHRVRAEVDKAVIGQAGTVTGLLVALLARGHVLLEGVPGVAKTLVVRSFARAVGLDTKRVQFTPDLMPGDVTGSLVYDARTGEFEFREGPVFTNILLADEINRTPPKTQAALLEAMEERQVSADGVSRTLPDPFLVAATQNPVEHEGTYTLPEAQLDRFLMKLVVGMPERDAEVSVLRLHADGFSPRLLTGVQPAVSGDEIRAAQDAAARVRVTDDVLGYVVDLARATRLSPSVELGASPRASTALLAAAKAWAWLNASTAVTPDHVQTMLMPVWRHRLQLRPDAQMEGMSADAVLQSVVQQTRVPI
;
A
#
# COMPACT_ATOMS: atom_id res chain seq x y z
N MET A 1 9.52 -15.67 0.68
CA MET A 1 8.31 -14.97 0.17
C MET A 1 7.51 -15.77 -0.86
N HIS A 2 8.09 -16.66 -1.66
CA HIS A 2 7.31 -17.56 -2.54
C HIS A 2 6.25 -18.39 -1.80
N ARG A 3 6.58 -18.90 -0.60
CA ARG A 3 5.60 -19.60 0.26
C ARG A 3 4.37 -18.75 0.58
N VAL A 4 4.57 -17.47 0.92
CA VAL A 4 3.48 -16.52 1.19
C VAL A 4 2.59 -16.36 -0.03
N ARG A 5 3.19 -16.16 -1.22
CA ARG A 5 2.41 -16.05 -2.47
C ARG A 5 1.58 -17.30 -2.72
N ALA A 6 2.18 -18.48 -2.60
CA ALA A 6 1.48 -19.76 -2.79
C ALA A 6 0.31 -19.95 -1.81
N GLU A 7 0.42 -19.47 -0.57
CA GLU A 7 -0.69 -19.51 0.40
C GLU A 7 -1.82 -18.54 0.02
N VAL A 8 -1.48 -17.35 -0.47
CA VAL A 8 -2.50 -16.36 -0.90
C VAL A 8 -3.23 -16.83 -2.16
N ASP A 9 -2.52 -17.45 -3.11
CA ASP A 9 -3.07 -17.95 -4.37
C ASP A 9 -4.15 -19.04 -4.17
N LYS A 10 -4.19 -19.70 -2.99
CA LYS A 10 -5.26 -20.65 -2.63
C LYS A 10 -6.62 -19.98 -2.42
N ALA A 11 -6.63 -18.71 -2.04
CA ALA A 11 -7.83 -17.95 -1.70
C ALA A 11 -8.14 -16.84 -2.71
N VAL A 12 -7.14 -16.39 -3.45
CA VAL A 12 -7.22 -15.19 -4.28
C VAL A 12 -6.76 -15.53 -5.69
N ILE A 13 -7.65 -15.35 -6.67
CA ILE A 13 -7.39 -15.69 -8.07
C ILE A 13 -7.28 -14.40 -8.90
N GLY A 14 -6.31 -14.36 -9.81
CA GLY A 14 -6.16 -13.25 -10.77
C GLY A 14 -5.59 -11.95 -10.18
N GLN A 15 -5.08 -11.97 -8.94
CA GLN A 15 -4.58 -10.76 -8.23
C GLN A 15 -3.09 -10.82 -7.90
N ALA A 16 -2.31 -11.59 -8.66
CA ALA A 16 -0.88 -11.79 -8.39
C ALA A 16 -0.09 -10.47 -8.32
N GLY A 17 -0.44 -9.48 -9.15
CA GLY A 17 0.15 -8.13 -9.11
C GLY A 17 -0.11 -7.41 -7.78
N THR A 18 -1.35 -7.45 -7.28
CA THR A 18 -1.74 -6.85 -6.00
C THR A 18 -1.01 -7.50 -4.82
N VAL A 19 -0.93 -8.83 -4.80
CA VAL A 19 -0.18 -9.59 -3.78
C VAL A 19 1.31 -9.27 -3.83
N THR A 20 1.86 -9.12 -5.03
CA THR A 20 3.25 -8.69 -5.23
C THR A 20 3.49 -7.30 -4.65
N GLY A 21 2.59 -6.36 -4.92
CA GLY A 21 2.68 -5.00 -4.36
C GLY A 21 2.64 -5.00 -2.83
N LEU A 22 1.76 -5.79 -2.21
CA LEU A 22 1.72 -5.94 -0.75
C LEU A 22 3.04 -6.50 -0.17
N LEU A 23 3.63 -7.51 -0.83
CA LEU A 23 4.94 -8.04 -0.44
C LEU A 23 6.04 -6.99 -0.56
N VAL A 24 6.09 -6.27 -1.68
CA VAL A 24 7.06 -5.18 -1.89
C VAL A 24 6.90 -4.11 -0.83
N ALA A 25 5.66 -3.71 -0.52
CA ALA A 25 5.40 -2.70 0.50
C ALA A 25 5.80 -3.16 1.90
N LEU A 26 5.49 -4.40 2.27
CA LEU A 26 5.94 -4.97 3.53
C LEU A 26 7.47 -4.96 3.64
N LEU A 27 8.18 -5.40 2.59
CA LEU A 27 9.64 -5.44 2.55
C LEU A 27 10.29 -4.06 2.55
N ALA A 28 9.69 -3.10 1.86
CA ALA A 28 10.14 -1.71 1.82
C ALA A 28 9.65 -0.88 3.03
N ARG A 29 9.01 -1.52 4.02
CA ARG A 29 8.41 -0.89 5.20
C ARG A 29 7.43 0.24 4.84
N GLY A 30 6.77 0.16 3.68
CA GLY A 30 5.83 1.14 3.17
C GLY A 30 4.37 0.76 3.38
N HIS A 31 3.47 1.66 2.98
CA HIS A 31 2.02 1.47 3.03
C HIS A 31 1.40 1.43 1.64
N VAL A 32 0.22 0.82 1.52
CA VAL A 32 -0.45 0.59 0.23
C VAL A 32 -1.83 1.21 0.22
N LEU A 33 -2.15 1.90 -0.88
CA LEU A 33 -3.50 2.32 -1.22
C LEU A 33 -4.03 1.43 -2.34
N LEU A 34 -5.07 0.65 -2.08
CA LEU A 34 -5.75 -0.20 -3.04
C LEU A 34 -6.96 0.55 -3.61
N GLU A 35 -6.89 0.89 -4.88
CA GLU A 35 -7.99 1.52 -5.60
C GLU A 35 -8.66 0.51 -6.53
N GLY A 36 -9.98 0.47 -6.52
CA GLY A 36 -10.75 -0.34 -7.46
C GLY A 36 -12.24 -0.25 -7.17
N VAL A 37 -13.07 -0.75 -8.08
CA VAL A 37 -14.53 -0.77 -7.89
C VAL A 37 -14.93 -1.73 -6.75
N PRO A 38 -16.17 -1.66 -6.23
CA PRO A 38 -16.67 -2.64 -5.28
C PRO A 38 -16.65 -4.05 -5.87
N GLY A 39 -16.45 -5.07 -5.04
CA GLY A 39 -16.53 -6.47 -5.47
C GLY A 39 -15.24 -7.09 -6.02
N VAL A 40 -14.18 -6.33 -6.31
CA VAL A 40 -12.90 -6.86 -6.82
C VAL A 40 -11.98 -7.52 -5.76
N ALA A 41 -12.58 -8.07 -4.70
CA ALA A 41 -11.89 -8.84 -3.67
C ALA A 41 -10.73 -8.13 -2.92
N LYS A 42 -10.62 -6.79 -2.92
CA LYS A 42 -9.56 -6.02 -2.22
C LYS A 42 -9.36 -6.46 -0.75
N THR A 43 -10.46 -6.50 0.00
CA THR A 43 -10.47 -6.95 1.41
C THR A 43 -10.04 -8.41 1.56
N LEU A 44 -10.43 -9.29 0.63
CA LEU A 44 -10.03 -10.70 0.64
C LEU A 44 -8.52 -10.85 0.38
N VAL A 45 -7.96 -10.08 -0.55
CA VAL A 45 -6.52 -10.06 -0.86
C VAL A 45 -5.73 -9.70 0.39
N VAL A 46 -6.07 -8.59 1.06
CA VAL A 46 -5.35 -8.13 2.25
C VAL A 46 -5.49 -9.11 3.41
N ARG A 47 -6.69 -9.65 3.66
CA ARG A 47 -6.90 -10.63 4.74
C ARG A 47 -6.16 -11.95 4.50
N SER A 48 -6.15 -12.43 3.25
CA SER A 48 -5.41 -13.65 2.88
C SER A 48 -3.91 -13.44 2.99
N PHE A 49 -3.43 -12.27 2.54
CA PHE A 49 -2.03 -11.86 2.70
C PHE A 49 -1.62 -11.84 4.18
N ALA A 50 -2.41 -11.18 5.02
CA ALA A 50 -2.11 -11.04 6.44
C ALA A 50 -2.06 -12.39 7.17
N ARG A 51 -3.01 -13.29 6.84
CA ARG A 51 -3.02 -14.67 7.32
C ARG A 51 -1.78 -15.45 6.85
N ALA A 52 -1.39 -15.30 5.59
CA ALA A 52 -0.23 -15.99 5.00
C ALA A 52 1.11 -15.50 5.57
N VAL A 53 1.22 -14.24 5.98
CA VAL A 53 2.43 -13.73 6.65
C VAL A 53 2.44 -13.96 8.17
N GLY A 54 1.36 -14.48 8.74
CA GLY A 54 1.30 -14.85 10.16
C GLY A 54 1.36 -13.66 11.12
N LEU A 55 0.94 -12.48 10.67
CA LEU A 55 0.97 -11.25 11.46
C LEU A 55 -0.40 -10.88 12.02
N ASP A 56 -0.42 -10.16 13.14
CA ASP A 56 -1.66 -9.66 13.70
C ASP A 56 -2.33 -8.70 12.72
N THR A 57 -3.64 -8.81 12.61
CA THR A 57 -4.42 -8.03 11.66
C THR A 57 -5.64 -7.44 12.34
N LYS A 58 -5.87 -6.15 12.16
CA LYS A 58 -7.14 -5.50 12.50
C LYS A 58 -7.74 -4.88 11.24
N ARG A 59 -9.08 -4.79 11.23
CA ARG A 59 -9.85 -4.18 10.16
C ARG A 59 -10.65 -3.02 10.73
N VAL A 60 -10.64 -1.90 10.02
CA VAL A 60 -11.46 -0.73 10.31
C VAL A 60 -12.22 -0.36 9.05
N GLN A 61 -13.51 -0.15 9.21
CA GLN A 61 -14.34 0.46 8.18
C GLN A 61 -14.33 1.96 8.42
N PHE A 62 -13.88 2.73 7.44
CA PHE A 62 -13.93 4.18 7.50
C PHE A 62 -15.35 4.63 7.15
N THR A 63 -16.00 5.28 8.12
CA THR A 63 -17.36 5.80 8.01
C THR A 63 -17.36 7.31 8.29
N PRO A 64 -18.40 8.06 7.90
CA PRO A 64 -18.45 9.51 8.08
C PRO A 64 -18.40 9.97 9.55
N ASP A 65 -18.81 9.11 10.47
CA ASP A 65 -18.88 9.33 11.91
C ASP A 65 -17.63 8.87 12.69
N LEU A 66 -16.69 8.20 12.02
CA LEU A 66 -15.48 7.67 12.65
C LEU A 66 -14.57 8.81 13.16
N MET A 67 -14.24 8.77 14.45
CA MET A 67 -13.40 9.79 15.10
C MET A 67 -11.92 9.39 15.09
N PRO A 68 -10.98 10.35 15.22
CA PRO A 68 -9.55 10.05 15.35
C PRO A 68 -9.24 9.02 16.43
N GLY A 69 -9.85 9.16 17.62
CA GLY A 69 -9.66 8.25 18.74
C GLY A 69 -10.15 6.82 18.50
N ASP A 70 -11.09 6.61 17.57
CA ASP A 70 -11.54 5.26 17.19
C ASP A 70 -10.50 4.53 16.33
N VAL A 71 -9.54 5.26 15.76
CA VAL A 71 -8.44 4.73 14.96
C VAL A 71 -7.17 4.61 15.79
N THR A 72 -6.77 5.69 16.47
CA THR A 72 -5.52 5.76 17.24
C THR A 72 -5.66 5.22 18.65
N GLY A 73 -6.87 5.12 19.18
CA GLY A 73 -7.13 4.83 20.59
C GLY A 73 -7.44 6.09 21.39
N SER A 74 -8.05 5.90 22.55
CA SER A 74 -8.51 6.98 23.42
C SER A 74 -8.42 6.61 24.89
N LEU A 75 -8.37 7.63 25.76
CA LEU A 75 -8.48 7.43 27.21
C LEU A 75 -9.95 7.22 27.56
N VAL A 76 -10.22 6.08 28.22
CA VAL A 76 -11.55 5.73 28.71
C VAL A 76 -11.50 5.70 30.23
N TYR A 77 -12.44 6.40 30.86
CA TYR A 77 -12.57 6.40 32.32
C TYR A 77 -13.08 5.03 32.79
N ASP A 78 -12.31 4.34 33.61
CA ASP A 78 -12.74 3.11 34.29
C ASP A 78 -13.36 3.48 35.65
N ALA A 79 -14.68 3.36 35.74
CA ALA A 79 -15.44 3.65 36.96
C ALA A 79 -15.10 2.72 38.15
N ARG A 80 -14.48 1.55 37.92
CA ARG A 80 -14.05 0.66 39.00
C ARG A 80 -12.77 1.14 39.68
N THR A 81 -11.82 1.66 38.90
CA THR A 81 -10.51 2.10 39.40
C THR A 81 -10.49 3.60 39.70
N GLY A 82 -11.37 4.37 39.07
CA GLY A 82 -11.36 5.84 39.12
C GLY A 82 -10.27 6.45 38.26
N GLU A 83 -9.66 5.67 37.36
CA GLU A 83 -8.52 6.06 36.54
C GLU A 83 -8.90 6.13 35.05
N PHE A 84 -8.15 6.93 34.29
CA PHE A 84 -8.24 6.96 32.83
C PHE A 84 -7.30 5.90 32.24
N GLU A 85 -7.88 4.86 31.64
CA GLU A 85 -7.13 3.79 30.98
C GLU A 85 -7.08 4.06 29.46
N PHE A 86 -5.89 3.92 28.86
CA PHE A 86 -5.76 4.02 27.42
C PHE A 86 -6.25 2.73 26.76
N ARG A 87 -7.30 2.84 25.94
CA ARG A 87 -7.75 1.76 25.07
C ARG A 87 -7.12 1.91 23.71
N GLU A 88 -6.29 0.93 23.37
CA GLU A 88 -5.62 0.85 22.07
C GLU A 88 -6.63 0.83 20.92
N GLY A 89 -6.39 1.73 19.96
CA GLY A 89 -7.11 1.71 18.70
C GLY A 89 -6.70 0.54 17.80
N PRO A 90 -7.40 0.38 16.68
CA PRO A 90 -7.09 -0.63 15.68
C PRO A 90 -5.72 -0.48 15.01
N VAL A 91 -5.08 0.69 15.06
CA VAL A 91 -3.70 0.88 14.55
C VAL A 91 -2.66 0.05 15.31
N PHE A 92 -2.93 -0.37 16.55
CA PHE A 92 -2.08 -1.28 17.31
C PHE A 92 -2.23 -2.71 16.80
N THR A 93 -1.64 -2.97 15.64
CA THR A 93 -1.61 -4.25 14.94
C THR A 93 -0.45 -4.24 13.94
N ASN A 94 -0.04 -5.38 13.40
CA ASN A 94 0.99 -5.40 12.35
C ASN A 94 0.42 -5.02 10.97
N ILE A 95 -0.78 -5.50 10.64
CA ILE A 95 -1.45 -5.21 9.37
C ILE A 95 -2.81 -4.58 9.64
N LEU A 96 -2.96 -3.32 9.27
CA LEU A 96 -4.23 -2.61 9.35
C LEU A 96 -4.89 -2.58 7.97
N LEU A 97 -6.06 -3.22 7.85
CA LEU A 97 -6.94 -3.02 6.71
C LEU A 97 -7.87 -1.83 7.00
N ALA A 98 -7.63 -0.71 6.31
CA ALA A 98 -8.44 0.50 6.41
C ALA A 98 -9.38 0.58 5.19
N ASP A 99 -10.59 0.04 5.32
CA ASP A 99 -11.55 -0.01 4.22
C ASP A 99 -12.24 1.34 4.01
N GLU A 100 -12.28 1.79 2.75
CA GLU A 100 -12.97 3.02 2.30
C GLU A 100 -12.47 4.29 3.00
N ILE A 101 -11.15 4.47 3.05
CA ILE A 101 -10.48 5.62 3.71
C ILE A 101 -11.03 6.98 3.27
N ASN A 102 -11.55 7.06 2.05
CA ASN A 102 -12.16 8.26 1.48
C ASN A 102 -13.58 8.56 2.02
N ARG A 103 -14.17 7.76 2.92
CA ARG A 103 -15.51 8.01 3.50
C ARG A 103 -15.52 8.72 4.85
N THR A 104 -14.34 9.09 5.36
CA THR A 104 -14.22 9.73 6.68
C THR A 104 -13.62 11.14 6.55
N PRO A 105 -13.99 12.08 7.44
CA PRO A 105 -13.45 13.44 7.40
C PRO A 105 -11.90 13.51 7.46
N PRO A 106 -11.29 14.60 6.94
CA PRO A 106 -9.84 14.77 6.89
C PRO A 106 -9.11 14.63 8.24
N LYS A 107 -9.77 14.94 9.36
CA LYS A 107 -9.16 14.84 10.71
C LYS A 107 -8.82 13.39 11.08
N THR A 108 -9.71 12.45 10.81
CA THR A 108 -9.48 11.02 11.12
C THR A 108 -8.51 10.40 10.12
N GLN A 109 -8.55 10.82 8.84
CA GLN A 109 -7.53 10.46 7.85
C GLN A 109 -6.14 10.90 8.33
N ALA A 110 -6.01 12.15 8.79
CA ALA A 110 -4.74 12.68 9.32
C ALA A 110 -4.21 11.87 10.51
N ALA A 111 -5.08 11.44 11.43
CA ALA A 111 -4.69 10.62 12.58
C ALA A 111 -4.10 9.25 12.18
N LEU A 112 -4.69 8.59 11.18
CA LEU A 112 -4.12 7.36 10.62
C LEU A 112 -2.75 7.63 9.96
N LEU A 113 -2.65 8.72 9.19
CA LEU A 113 -1.46 9.07 8.43
C LEU A 113 -0.29 9.51 9.32
N GLU A 114 -0.58 10.12 10.48
CA GLU A 114 0.40 10.41 11.52
C GLU A 114 0.95 9.10 12.10
N ALA A 115 0.07 8.15 12.46
CA ALA A 115 0.47 6.84 12.95
C ALA A 115 1.32 6.06 11.92
N MET A 116 1.02 6.21 10.63
CA MET A 116 1.81 5.65 9.52
C MET A 116 3.23 6.24 9.44
N GLU A 117 3.36 7.57 9.55
CA GLU A 117 4.65 8.25 9.42
C GLU A 117 5.53 8.06 10.66
N GLU A 118 4.95 8.30 11.84
CA GLU A 118 5.69 8.31 13.11
C GLU A 118 5.88 6.90 13.69
N ARG A 119 5.12 5.91 13.21
CA ARG A 119 5.09 4.53 13.75
C ARG A 119 4.81 4.46 15.24
N GLN A 120 4.09 5.46 15.76
CA GLN A 120 3.67 5.56 17.14
C GLN A 120 2.41 6.40 17.23
N VAL A 121 1.68 6.27 18.34
CA VAL A 121 0.55 7.13 18.68
C VAL A 121 0.87 7.88 19.96
N SER A 122 0.70 9.19 19.94
CA SER A 122 0.81 10.03 21.13
C SER A 122 -0.57 10.40 21.65
N ALA A 123 -0.87 10.02 22.88
CA ALA A 123 -2.12 10.36 23.56
C ALA A 123 -1.82 10.76 24.99
N ASP A 124 -2.30 11.96 25.38
CA ASP A 124 -2.12 12.56 26.71
C ASP A 124 -0.66 12.66 27.16
N GLY A 125 0.21 13.13 26.25
CA GLY A 125 1.65 13.26 26.51
C GLY A 125 2.43 11.95 26.54
N VAL A 126 1.77 10.79 26.38
CA VAL A 126 2.41 9.47 26.36
C VAL A 126 2.43 8.92 24.92
N SER A 127 3.64 8.68 24.41
CA SER A 127 3.86 8.05 23.11
C SER A 127 3.96 6.53 23.24
N ARG A 128 3.23 5.82 22.37
CA ARG A 128 3.14 4.36 22.33
C ARG A 128 3.52 3.88 20.94
N THR A 129 4.59 3.08 20.85
CA THR A 129 5.12 2.56 19.59
C THR A 129 4.19 1.51 18.98
N LEU A 130 4.03 1.53 17.66
CA LEU A 130 3.27 0.51 16.93
C LEU A 130 4.10 -0.77 16.74
N PRO A 131 3.46 -1.94 16.57
CA PRO A 131 4.17 -3.19 16.32
C PRO A 131 5.07 -3.15 15.08
N ASP A 132 6.27 -3.75 15.13
CA ASP A 132 7.15 -3.92 13.96
C ASP A 132 7.16 -5.38 13.51
N PRO A 133 6.80 -5.71 12.24
CA PRO A 133 6.47 -4.81 11.14
C PRO A 133 5.08 -4.17 11.23
N PHE A 134 4.94 -2.95 10.67
CA PHE A 134 3.67 -2.22 10.54
C PHE A 134 3.35 -1.89 9.07
N LEU A 135 2.19 -2.32 8.59
CA LEU A 135 1.68 -2.09 7.24
C LEU A 135 0.19 -1.67 7.28
N VAL A 136 -0.11 -0.48 6.77
CA VAL A 136 -1.48 -0.08 6.43
C VAL A 136 -1.76 -0.42 4.98
N ALA A 137 -2.83 -1.18 4.77
CA ALA A 137 -3.44 -1.42 3.47
C ALA A 137 -4.80 -0.71 3.46
N ALA A 138 -4.82 0.51 2.90
CA ALA A 138 -6.04 1.30 2.78
C ALA A 138 -6.75 0.97 1.48
N THR A 139 -8.08 0.91 1.48
CA THR A 139 -8.87 0.74 0.25
C THR A 139 -9.66 2.00 -0.06
N GLN A 140 -9.82 2.32 -1.34
CA GLN A 140 -10.69 3.40 -1.80
C GLN A 140 -11.50 2.96 -3.02
N ASN A 141 -12.71 3.48 -3.11
CA ASN A 141 -13.62 3.27 -4.23
C ASN A 141 -13.68 4.56 -5.07
N PRO A 142 -13.27 4.55 -6.34
CA PRO A 142 -13.25 5.75 -7.17
C PRO A 142 -14.64 6.18 -7.68
N VAL A 143 -15.66 5.33 -7.58
CA VAL A 143 -16.99 5.57 -8.19
C VAL A 143 -17.99 6.19 -7.20
N GLU A 144 -17.68 6.18 -5.91
CA GLU A 144 -18.56 6.75 -4.88
C GLU A 144 -18.37 8.27 -4.85
N HIS A 145 -19.42 9.02 -5.21
CA HIS A 145 -19.40 10.48 -5.27
C HIS A 145 -20.05 11.13 -4.05
N GLU A 146 -20.86 10.38 -3.30
CA GLU A 146 -21.63 10.91 -2.18
C GLU A 146 -20.92 10.61 -0.84
N GLY A 147 -20.64 11.65 -0.07
CA GLY A 147 -20.00 11.51 1.25
C GLY A 147 -18.52 11.10 1.20
N THR A 148 -17.82 11.33 0.09
CA THR A 148 -16.39 11.05 -0.02
C THR A 148 -15.51 12.30 0.12
N TYR A 149 -14.40 12.15 0.83
CA TYR A 149 -13.34 13.13 1.02
C TYR A 149 -12.07 12.65 0.31
N THR A 150 -11.67 13.37 -0.73
CA THR A 150 -10.41 13.09 -1.45
C THR A 150 -9.22 13.29 -0.52
N LEU A 151 -8.29 12.33 -0.52
CA LEU A 151 -7.01 12.47 0.15
C LEU A 151 -6.19 13.57 -0.56
N PRO A 152 -5.77 14.64 0.14
CA PRO A 152 -4.81 15.61 -0.39
C PRO A 152 -3.52 14.93 -0.87
N GLU A 153 -2.80 15.56 -1.80
CA GLU A 153 -1.56 15.03 -2.39
C GLU A 153 -0.49 14.75 -1.32
N ALA A 154 -0.39 15.64 -0.33
CA ALA A 154 0.52 15.48 0.81
C ALA A 154 0.19 14.25 1.68
N GLN A 155 -1.06 13.79 1.66
CA GLN A 155 -1.50 12.58 2.34
C GLN A 155 -1.25 11.33 1.49
N LEU A 156 -1.57 11.40 0.20
CA LEU A 156 -1.28 10.33 -0.76
C LEU A 156 0.20 9.97 -0.81
N ASP A 157 1.10 10.96 -0.69
CA ASP A 157 2.55 10.74 -0.73
C ASP A 157 3.08 9.82 0.40
N ARG A 158 2.32 9.66 1.49
CA ARG A 158 2.65 8.74 2.60
C ARG A 158 2.44 7.27 2.25
N PHE A 159 1.64 6.98 1.23
CA PHE A 159 1.55 5.62 0.69
C PHE A 159 2.74 5.36 -0.22
N LEU A 160 3.46 4.27 0.01
CA LEU A 160 4.56 3.85 -0.85
C LEU A 160 4.05 3.59 -2.26
N MET A 161 2.89 2.94 -2.38
CA MET A 161 2.30 2.58 -3.67
C MET A 161 0.79 2.67 -3.68
N LYS A 162 0.25 3.03 -4.84
CA LYS A 162 -1.15 2.91 -5.20
C LYS A 162 -1.31 1.72 -6.16
N LEU A 163 -2.01 0.69 -5.71
CA LEU A 163 -2.31 -0.51 -6.50
C LEU A 163 -3.72 -0.42 -7.07
N VAL A 164 -3.83 -0.45 -8.40
CA VAL A 164 -5.12 -0.45 -9.09
C VAL A 164 -5.58 -1.89 -9.27
N VAL A 165 -6.74 -2.21 -8.73
CA VAL A 165 -7.36 -3.53 -8.75
C VAL A 165 -8.52 -3.52 -9.74
N GLY A 166 -8.28 -4.11 -10.90
CA GLY A 166 -9.28 -4.25 -11.97
C GLY A 166 -10.25 -5.41 -11.75
N MET A 167 -11.25 -5.48 -12.61
CA MET A 167 -12.12 -6.66 -12.72
C MET A 167 -11.28 -7.86 -13.19
N PRO A 168 -11.54 -9.07 -12.68
CA PRO A 168 -10.86 -10.26 -13.15
C PRO A 168 -11.21 -10.53 -14.62
N GLU A 169 -10.24 -11.05 -15.37
CA GLU A 169 -10.50 -11.63 -16.69
C GLU A 169 -11.44 -12.83 -16.59
N ARG A 170 -12.12 -13.15 -17.70
CA ARG A 170 -13.14 -14.22 -17.77
C ARG A 170 -12.71 -15.52 -17.08
N ASP A 171 -11.52 -16.02 -17.38
CA ASP A 171 -11.07 -17.33 -16.86
C ASP A 171 -10.70 -17.27 -15.36
N ALA A 172 -10.22 -16.11 -14.90
CA ALA A 172 -10.02 -15.86 -13.48
C ALA A 172 -11.39 -15.80 -12.75
N GLU A 173 -12.37 -15.14 -13.33
CA GLU A 173 -13.73 -15.05 -12.77
C GLU A 173 -14.41 -16.42 -12.71
N VAL A 174 -14.32 -17.24 -13.76
CA VAL A 174 -14.80 -18.63 -13.76
C VAL A 174 -14.13 -19.45 -12.65
N SER A 175 -12.84 -19.23 -12.42
CA SER A 175 -12.11 -19.94 -11.37
C SER A 175 -12.53 -19.49 -9.96
N VAL A 176 -12.86 -18.20 -9.77
CA VAL A 176 -13.48 -17.70 -8.53
C VAL A 176 -14.84 -18.36 -8.30
N LEU A 177 -15.67 -18.48 -9.34
CA LEU A 177 -16.97 -19.15 -9.25
C LEU A 177 -16.83 -20.63 -8.89
N ARG A 178 -15.86 -21.34 -9.48
CA ARG A 178 -15.56 -22.74 -9.12
C ARG A 178 -15.13 -22.86 -7.66
N LEU A 179 -14.21 -22.03 -7.20
CA LEU A 179 -13.73 -22.03 -5.82
C LEU A 179 -14.90 -21.85 -4.83
N HIS A 180 -15.83 -20.94 -5.13
CA HIS A 180 -17.05 -20.74 -4.35
C HIS A 180 -18.02 -21.92 -4.43
N ALA A 181 -18.22 -22.50 -5.61
CA ALA A 181 -19.06 -23.69 -5.80
C ALA A 181 -18.53 -24.91 -5.04
N ASP A 182 -17.21 -25.03 -4.90
CA ASP A 182 -16.52 -26.08 -4.15
C ASP A 182 -16.51 -25.83 -2.63
N GLY A 183 -17.21 -24.79 -2.15
CA GLY A 183 -17.44 -24.53 -0.73
C GLY A 183 -16.40 -23.65 -0.04
N PHE A 184 -15.53 -22.97 -0.77
CA PHE A 184 -14.63 -21.98 -0.17
C PHE A 184 -15.40 -20.84 0.49
N SER A 185 -15.01 -20.50 1.72
CA SER A 185 -15.56 -19.36 2.45
C SER A 185 -14.52 -18.25 2.60
N PRO A 186 -14.68 -17.10 1.91
CA PRO A 186 -13.82 -15.93 2.08
C PRO A 186 -13.74 -15.41 3.52
N ARG A 187 -14.73 -15.73 4.36
CA ARG A 187 -14.75 -15.36 5.77
C ARG A 187 -13.76 -16.19 6.58
N LEU A 188 -13.73 -17.50 6.33
CA LEU A 188 -12.93 -18.44 7.11
C LEU A 188 -11.49 -18.56 6.59
N LEU A 189 -11.22 -18.19 5.33
CA LEU A 189 -9.92 -18.36 4.67
C LEU A 189 -9.39 -19.79 4.82
N THR A 190 -10.30 -20.77 4.74
CA THR A 190 -9.98 -22.19 4.90
C THR A 190 -8.91 -22.59 3.89
N GLY A 191 -7.78 -23.11 4.41
CA GLY A 191 -6.65 -23.55 3.59
C GLY A 191 -5.46 -22.58 3.51
N VAL A 192 -5.62 -21.32 3.96
CA VAL A 192 -4.51 -20.35 4.04
C VAL A 192 -3.83 -20.45 5.40
N GLN A 193 -2.55 -20.83 5.41
CA GLN A 193 -1.75 -20.97 6.62
C GLN A 193 -0.62 -19.94 6.70
N PRO A 194 -0.18 -19.55 7.91
CA PRO A 194 1.03 -18.77 8.10
C PRO A 194 2.24 -19.47 7.46
N ALA A 195 2.95 -18.77 6.58
CA ALA A 195 4.10 -19.28 5.83
C ALA A 195 5.44 -18.68 6.26
N VAL A 196 5.41 -17.62 7.07
CA VAL A 196 6.57 -16.92 7.62
C VAL A 196 6.25 -16.39 9.03
N SER A 197 7.29 -16.10 9.79
CA SER A 197 7.25 -15.45 11.11
C SER A 197 7.61 -13.96 11.02
N GLY A 198 7.29 -13.20 12.07
CA GLY A 198 7.68 -11.79 12.19
C GLY A 198 9.20 -11.57 12.12
N ASP A 199 10.00 -12.48 12.70
CA ASP A 199 11.47 -12.43 12.62
C ASP A 199 11.98 -12.66 11.19
N GLU A 200 11.43 -13.64 10.47
CA GLU A 200 11.77 -13.86 9.06
C GLU A 200 11.41 -12.64 8.19
N ILE A 201 10.31 -11.94 8.51
CA ILE A 201 9.91 -10.72 7.79
C ILE A 201 10.89 -9.59 8.07
N ARG A 202 11.30 -9.35 9.33
CA ARG A 202 12.30 -8.33 9.68
C ARG A 202 13.64 -8.61 9.01
N ALA A 203 14.10 -9.86 9.04
CA ALA A 203 15.32 -10.28 8.36
C ALA A 203 15.22 -10.04 6.83
N ALA A 204 14.05 -10.30 6.24
CA ALA A 204 13.80 -10.06 4.82
C ALA A 204 13.77 -8.55 4.48
N GLN A 205 13.17 -7.70 5.33
CA GLN A 205 13.21 -6.24 5.18
C GLN A 205 14.64 -5.71 5.18
N ASP A 206 15.47 -6.19 6.11
CA ASP A 206 16.87 -5.78 6.21
C ASP A 206 17.69 -6.28 5.02
N ALA A 207 17.45 -7.50 4.55
CA ALA A 207 18.10 -8.04 3.36
C ALA A 207 17.70 -7.28 2.10
N ALA A 208 16.42 -6.94 1.94
CA ALA A 208 15.93 -6.12 0.83
C ALA A 208 16.56 -4.72 0.83
N ALA A 209 16.66 -4.07 2.00
CA ALA A 209 17.28 -2.75 2.12
C ALA A 209 18.77 -2.75 1.72
N ARG A 210 19.47 -3.89 1.88
CA ARG A 210 20.89 -4.07 1.55
C ARG A 210 21.16 -4.47 0.10
N VAL A 211 20.15 -4.65 -0.75
CA VAL A 211 20.36 -4.88 -2.19
C VAL A 211 21.20 -3.74 -2.77
N ARG A 212 22.23 -4.09 -3.55
CA ARG A 212 23.19 -3.14 -4.10
C ARG A 212 22.53 -2.23 -5.13
N VAL A 213 22.99 -0.99 -5.19
CA VAL A 213 22.55 0.00 -6.18
C VAL A 213 23.80 0.69 -6.71
N THR A 214 23.92 0.81 -8.04
CA THR A 214 25.01 1.53 -8.69
C THR A 214 24.64 2.99 -8.88
N ASP A 215 25.64 3.86 -9.04
CA ASP A 215 25.43 5.28 -9.29
C ASP A 215 24.64 5.52 -10.59
N ASP A 216 24.81 4.66 -11.59
CA ASP A 216 24.04 4.74 -12.85
C ASP A 216 22.54 4.53 -12.63
N VAL A 217 22.16 3.60 -11.75
CA VAL A 217 20.74 3.37 -11.40
C VAL A 217 20.19 4.53 -10.57
N LEU A 218 21.00 5.10 -9.67
CA LEU A 218 20.61 6.30 -8.93
C LEU A 218 20.38 7.48 -9.88
N GLY A 219 21.29 7.69 -10.84
CA GLY A 219 21.15 8.68 -11.91
C GLY A 219 19.88 8.46 -12.72
N TYR A 220 19.61 7.22 -13.13
CA TYR A 220 18.40 6.87 -13.88
C TYR A 220 17.10 7.19 -13.13
N VAL A 221 17.03 6.90 -11.82
CA VAL A 221 15.87 7.27 -10.97
C VAL A 221 15.67 8.80 -10.93
N VAL A 222 16.77 9.55 -10.83
CA VAL A 222 16.73 11.02 -10.84
C VAL A 222 16.28 11.55 -12.20
N ASP A 223 16.78 10.98 -13.30
CA ASP A 223 16.44 11.39 -14.66
C ASP A 223 14.96 11.15 -14.95
N LEU A 224 14.41 10.00 -14.55
CA LEU A 224 12.97 9.74 -14.60
C LEU A 224 12.18 10.80 -13.81
N ALA A 225 12.61 11.13 -12.59
CA ALA A 225 11.92 12.12 -11.78
C ALA A 225 12.01 13.53 -12.38
N ARG A 226 13.13 13.88 -13.01
CA ARG A 226 13.30 15.15 -13.75
C ARG A 226 12.40 15.19 -14.98
N ALA A 227 12.31 14.10 -15.73
CA ALA A 227 11.43 14.00 -16.89
C ALA A 227 9.96 14.21 -16.51
N THR A 228 9.48 13.70 -15.37
CA THR A 228 8.12 14.02 -14.90
C THR A 228 7.92 15.51 -14.60
N ARG A 229 8.93 16.18 -14.05
CA ARG A 229 8.88 17.61 -13.69
C ARG A 229 8.97 18.54 -14.90
N LEU A 230 9.55 18.06 -15.99
CA LEU A 230 9.67 18.80 -17.25
C LEU A 230 8.52 18.50 -18.23
N SER A 231 7.66 17.54 -17.91
CA SER A 231 6.52 17.16 -18.75
C SER A 231 5.50 18.30 -18.84
N PRO A 232 5.10 18.75 -20.04
CA PRO A 232 4.12 19.82 -20.20
C PRO A 232 2.77 19.51 -19.55
N SER A 233 2.37 18.24 -19.53
CA SER A 233 1.08 17.78 -18.97
C SER A 233 1.05 17.73 -17.44
N VAL A 234 2.19 17.98 -16.77
CA VAL A 234 2.35 17.85 -15.33
C VAL A 234 2.46 19.22 -14.68
N GLU A 235 1.64 19.45 -13.66
CA GLU A 235 1.70 20.63 -12.79
C GLU A 235 2.72 20.40 -11.66
N LEU A 236 2.66 19.23 -11.02
CA LEU A 236 3.59 18.81 -9.97
C LEU A 236 4.13 17.41 -10.29
N GLY A 237 5.44 17.34 -10.56
CA GLY A 237 6.15 16.10 -10.86
C GLY A 237 6.62 15.35 -9.61
N ALA A 238 7.27 14.21 -9.84
CA ALA A 238 7.76 13.33 -8.77
C ALA A 238 8.73 14.08 -7.83
N SER A 239 8.45 14.06 -6.53
CA SER A 239 9.27 14.70 -5.50
C SER A 239 10.57 13.91 -5.19
N PRO A 240 11.54 14.48 -4.46
CA PRO A 240 12.68 13.70 -3.95
C PRO A 240 12.24 12.49 -3.08
N ARG A 241 11.13 12.62 -2.34
CA ARG A 241 10.52 11.52 -1.58
C ARG A 241 9.96 10.44 -2.51
N ALA A 242 9.41 10.82 -3.66
CA ALA A 242 9.01 9.87 -4.69
C ALA A 242 10.21 9.05 -5.22
N SER A 243 11.37 9.68 -5.41
CA SER A 243 12.60 9.01 -5.85
C SER A 243 13.12 8.02 -4.80
N THR A 244 13.15 8.39 -3.51
CA THR A 244 13.56 7.48 -2.44
C THR A 244 12.58 6.32 -2.26
N ALA A 245 11.27 6.58 -2.37
CA ALA A 245 10.22 5.58 -2.36
C ALA A 245 10.37 4.57 -3.51
N LEU A 246 10.66 5.05 -4.72
CA LEU A 246 10.89 4.19 -5.88
C LEU A 246 12.12 3.31 -5.70
N LEU A 247 13.21 3.87 -5.18
CA LEU A 247 14.42 3.10 -4.91
C LEU A 247 14.17 2.00 -3.88
N ALA A 248 13.44 2.29 -2.80
CA ALA A 248 13.09 1.31 -1.77
C ALA A 248 12.22 0.19 -2.35
N ALA A 249 11.22 0.53 -3.15
CA ALA A 249 10.38 -0.45 -3.85
C ALA A 249 11.19 -1.30 -4.85
N ALA A 250 12.09 -0.69 -5.62
CA ALA A 250 12.94 -1.38 -6.58
C ALA A 250 13.92 -2.34 -5.90
N LYS A 251 14.47 -1.98 -4.74
CA LYS A 251 15.29 -2.88 -3.91
C LYS A 251 14.50 -4.08 -3.40
N ALA A 252 13.30 -3.85 -2.87
CA ALA A 252 12.42 -4.93 -2.42
C ALA A 252 12.00 -5.84 -3.58
N TRP A 253 11.71 -5.26 -4.75
CA TRP A 253 11.39 -6.02 -5.97
C TRP A 253 12.59 -6.84 -6.47
N ALA A 254 13.79 -6.27 -6.52
CA ALA A 254 15.01 -6.97 -6.87
C ALA A 254 15.28 -8.16 -5.93
N TRP A 255 15.12 -7.94 -4.62
CA TRP A 255 15.28 -9.01 -3.62
C TRP A 255 14.27 -10.14 -3.79
N LEU A 256 13.00 -9.81 -4.07
CA LEU A 256 11.95 -10.81 -4.33
C LEU A 256 12.24 -11.67 -5.57
N ASN A 257 12.99 -11.13 -6.53
CA ASN A 257 13.43 -11.84 -7.74
C ASN A 257 14.83 -12.47 -7.58
N ALA A 258 15.35 -12.56 -6.35
CA ALA A 258 16.68 -13.09 -6.03
C ALA A 258 17.85 -12.35 -6.71
N SER A 259 17.66 -11.08 -7.09
CA SER A 259 18.69 -10.23 -7.67
C SER A 259 19.58 -9.62 -6.58
N THR A 260 20.91 -9.63 -6.79
CA THR A 260 21.88 -9.05 -5.84
C THR A 260 22.11 -7.55 -6.00
N ALA A 261 21.56 -6.96 -7.07
CA ALA A 261 21.62 -5.54 -7.36
C ALA A 261 20.32 -5.08 -8.04
N VAL A 262 19.99 -3.81 -7.87
CA VAL A 262 18.91 -3.14 -8.60
C VAL A 262 19.36 -2.91 -10.05
N THR A 263 18.43 -3.07 -10.98
CA THR A 263 18.62 -2.84 -12.43
C THR A 263 17.60 -1.80 -12.88
N PRO A 264 17.79 -1.17 -14.06
CA PRO A 264 16.78 -0.28 -14.62
C PRO A 264 15.40 -0.92 -14.78
N ASP A 265 15.34 -2.21 -15.13
CA ASP A 265 14.07 -2.95 -15.24
C ASP A 265 13.33 -3.03 -13.90
N HIS A 266 14.06 -3.24 -12.79
CA HIS A 266 13.45 -3.23 -11.47
C HIS A 266 12.84 -1.86 -11.14
N VAL A 267 13.51 -0.78 -11.54
CA VAL A 267 13.03 0.60 -11.38
C VAL A 267 11.78 0.84 -12.23
N GLN A 268 11.81 0.49 -13.51
CA GLN A 268 10.69 0.67 -14.44
C GLN A 268 9.45 -0.12 -13.98
N THR A 269 9.65 -1.36 -13.51
CA THR A 269 8.54 -2.20 -13.00
C THR A 269 7.82 -1.54 -11.82
N MET A 270 8.56 -0.90 -10.92
CA MET A 270 8.01 -0.24 -9.74
C MET A 270 7.57 1.21 -9.98
N LEU A 271 7.90 1.80 -11.12
CA LEU A 271 7.63 3.21 -11.41
C LEU A 271 6.15 3.57 -11.30
N MET A 272 5.29 2.87 -12.05
CA MET A 272 3.86 3.17 -12.07
C MET A 272 3.17 2.99 -10.71
N PRO A 273 3.29 1.84 -10.00
CA PRO A 273 2.61 1.69 -8.71
C PRO A 273 3.13 2.70 -7.66
N VAL A 274 4.37 3.17 -7.77
CA VAL A 274 4.94 4.13 -6.81
C VAL A 274 4.63 5.58 -7.19
N TRP A 275 4.64 5.98 -8.46
CA TRP A 275 4.52 7.41 -8.83
C TRP A 275 3.14 7.85 -9.30
N ARG A 276 2.22 6.94 -9.65
CA ARG A 276 0.91 7.32 -10.21
C ARG A 276 0.08 8.27 -9.33
N HIS A 277 0.23 8.18 -8.01
CA HIS A 277 -0.48 9.03 -7.04
C HIS A 277 0.37 10.22 -6.55
N ARG A 278 1.57 10.40 -7.11
CA ARG A 278 2.52 11.45 -6.76
C ARG A 278 2.70 12.47 -7.88
N LEU A 279 1.89 12.38 -8.94
CA LEU A 279 1.85 13.34 -10.03
C LEU A 279 0.54 14.11 -9.98
N GLN A 280 0.63 15.43 -10.07
CA GLN A 280 -0.51 16.29 -10.33
C GLN A 280 -0.47 16.71 -11.78
N LEU A 281 -1.50 16.33 -12.53
CA LEU A 281 -1.65 16.74 -13.92
C LEU A 281 -2.27 18.14 -13.99
N ARG A 282 -1.92 18.88 -15.03
CA ARG A 282 -2.59 20.15 -15.31
C ARG A 282 -4.05 19.91 -15.72
N PRO A 283 -4.98 20.83 -15.39
CA PRO A 283 -6.40 20.66 -15.73
C PRO A 283 -6.69 20.50 -17.23
N ASP A 284 -5.94 21.20 -18.09
CA ASP A 284 -6.03 21.08 -19.55
C ASP A 284 -5.66 19.67 -20.04
N ALA A 285 -4.56 19.12 -19.56
CA ALA A 285 -4.15 17.75 -19.88
C ALA A 285 -5.19 16.71 -19.41
N GLN A 286 -5.79 16.91 -18.23
CA GLN A 286 -6.87 16.04 -17.73
C GLN A 286 -8.11 16.09 -18.64
N MET A 287 -8.49 17.28 -19.11
CA MET A 287 -9.61 17.46 -20.05
C MET A 287 -9.35 16.77 -21.40
N GLU A 288 -8.10 16.69 -21.83
CA GLU A 288 -7.67 15.94 -23.02
C GLU A 288 -7.58 14.41 -22.78
N GLY A 289 -7.94 13.92 -21.59
CA GLY A 289 -7.93 12.50 -21.24
C GLY A 289 -6.55 11.96 -20.85
N MET A 290 -5.56 12.84 -20.61
CA MET A 290 -4.25 12.42 -20.14
C MET A 290 -4.35 11.85 -18.72
N SER A 291 -3.69 10.71 -18.49
CA SER A 291 -3.59 10.07 -17.18
C SER A 291 -2.15 10.08 -16.66
N ALA A 292 -2.00 9.97 -15.33
CA ALA A 292 -0.68 9.88 -14.71
C ALA A 292 0.10 8.65 -15.23
N ASP A 293 -0.60 7.53 -15.44
CA ASP A 293 -0.03 6.32 -16.02
C ASP A 293 0.48 6.56 -17.45
N ALA A 294 -0.26 7.30 -18.29
CA ALA A 294 0.19 7.65 -19.65
C ALA A 294 1.43 8.55 -19.64
N VAL A 295 1.49 9.54 -18.74
CA VAL A 295 2.68 10.38 -18.56
C VAL A 295 3.89 9.54 -18.13
N LEU A 296 3.71 8.64 -17.15
CA LEU A 296 4.78 7.78 -16.66
C LEU A 296 5.29 6.82 -17.75
N GLN A 297 4.40 6.26 -18.57
CA GLN A 297 4.79 5.45 -19.73
C GLN A 297 5.64 6.24 -20.72
N SER A 298 5.21 7.46 -21.06
CA SER A 298 5.96 8.36 -21.95
C SER A 298 7.34 8.69 -21.37
N VAL A 299 7.42 9.00 -20.07
CA VAL A 299 8.67 9.28 -19.36
C VAL A 299 9.65 8.10 -19.43
N VAL A 300 9.17 6.86 -19.22
CA VAL A 300 10.03 5.66 -19.33
C VAL A 300 10.58 5.50 -20.74
N GLN A 301 9.75 5.70 -21.77
CA GLN A 301 10.15 5.54 -23.16
C GLN A 301 11.18 6.58 -23.62
N GLN A 302 11.11 7.81 -23.08
CA GLN A 302 11.98 8.92 -23.46
C GLN A 302 13.29 8.97 -22.65
N THR A 303 13.29 8.42 -21.44
CA THR A 303 14.46 8.49 -20.56
C THR A 303 15.47 7.41 -20.94
N ARG A 304 16.68 7.81 -21.32
CA ARG A 304 17.76 6.89 -21.70
C ARG A 304 18.10 5.96 -20.54
N VAL A 305 18.05 4.65 -20.80
CA VAL A 305 18.46 3.61 -19.86
C VAL A 305 20.01 3.59 -19.80
N PRO A 306 20.63 3.57 -18.60
CA PRO A 306 22.07 3.41 -18.48
C PRO A 306 22.51 2.04 -19.03
N ILE A 307 23.70 2.00 -19.64
CA ILE A 307 24.30 0.80 -20.24
C ILE A 307 25.05 0.01 -19.18
#